data_AF-A0A534E6R5-F1
#
_entry.id   AF-A0A534E6R5-F1
#
_cell.length_a   1.000
_cell.length_b   1.000
_cell.length_c   1.000
_cell.angle_alpha   90.00
_cell.angle_beta   90.00
_cell.angle_gamma   90.00
#
_symmetry.space_group_name_H-M   'P 1'
#
loop_
_entity.id
_entity.type
_entity.pdbx_description
1 polymer ?
#
loop_
_entity_poly.entity_id
_entity_poly.type
_entity_poly.pdbx_seq_one_letter_code
_entity_poly.pdbx_strand_id
1 'polypeptide(L)'
;MRLASIRSTDPWRAAAAALVAWAPIPALAQSSPFLTGATALQTNLLAWLTPIAIILVMALGAMAMANRMSWGWCIGAILGIAIAFGAPQIVTWVRGMFGV
;
A
#
# COMPACT_ATOMS: atom_id res chain seq x y z
N MET A 1 31.70 -46.13 -19.38
CA MET A 1 30.97 -45.09 -18.61
C MET A 1 30.66 -43.94 -19.57
N ARG A 2 29.36 -43.75 -19.81
CA ARG A 2 28.78 -42.98 -20.93
C ARG A 2 29.12 -41.49 -20.81
N LEU A 3 30.03 -41.01 -21.65
CA LEU A 3 30.01 -39.61 -22.09
C LEU A 3 28.78 -39.46 -22.99
N ALA A 4 27.62 -39.24 -22.35
CA ALA A 4 26.38 -38.93 -23.04
C ALA A 4 26.59 -37.60 -23.76
N SER A 5 26.59 -37.68 -25.09
CA SER A 5 26.79 -36.59 -26.01
C SER A 5 25.94 -35.38 -25.61
N ILE A 6 26.62 -34.25 -25.38
CA ILE A 6 26.01 -32.94 -25.30
C ILE A 6 25.50 -32.63 -26.71
N ARG A 7 24.31 -33.11 -27.03
CA ARG A 7 23.65 -32.83 -28.30
C ARG A 7 22.83 -31.57 -28.11
N SER A 8 23.20 -30.52 -28.84
CA SER A 8 22.48 -29.24 -28.91
C SER A 8 21.04 -29.34 -29.43
N THR A 9 20.55 -30.55 -29.71
CA THR A 9 19.28 -30.82 -30.39
C THR A 9 18.21 -31.36 -29.46
N ASP A 10 18.40 -31.33 -28.13
CA ASP A 10 17.39 -31.82 -27.20
C ASP A 10 16.13 -30.94 -27.33
N PRO A 11 15.04 -31.45 -27.92
CA PRO A 11 13.86 -30.63 -28.21
C PRO A 11 13.23 -30.12 -26.91
N TRP A 12 13.45 -30.84 -25.81
CA TRP A 12 13.05 -30.46 -24.47
C TRP A 12 13.75 -29.21 -23.94
N ARG A 13 15.05 -29.03 -24.25
CA ARG A 13 15.81 -27.84 -23.85
C ARG A 13 15.45 -26.65 -24.72
N ALA A 14 15.21 -26.87 -26.01
CA ALA A 14 14.69 -25.86 -26.93
C ALA A 14 13.28 -25.41 -26.53
N ALA A 15 12.41 -26.33 -26.13
CA ALA A 15 11.07 -26.04 -25.63
C ALA A 15 11.11 -25.27 -24.30
N ALA A 16 12.00 -25.62 -23.37
CA ALA A 16 12.18 -24.88 -22.13
C ALA A 16 12.69 -23.44 -22.37
N ALA A 17 13.66 -23.27 -23.28
CA ALA A 17 14.14 -21.95 -23.67
C ALA A 17 13.06 -21.13 -24.39
N ALA A 18 12.26 -21.76 -25.26
CA ALA A 18 11.12 -21.14 -25.90
C ALA A 18 10.04 -20.74 -24.88
N LEU A 19 9.74 -21.57 -23.88
CA LEU A 19 8.80 -21.24 -22.81
C LEU A 19 9.28 -20.07 -21.95
N VAL A 20 10.59 -19.93 -21.71
CA VAL A 20 11.17 -18.77 -21.03
C VAL A 20 11.15 -17.52 -21.91
N ALA A 21 11.38 -17.66 -23.22
CA ALA A 21 11.31 -16.55 -24.17
C ALA A 21 9.87 -16.08 -24.46
N TRP A 22 8.90 -17.01 -24.38
CA TRP A 22 7.46 -16.76 -24.45
C TRP A 22 6.84 -16.53 -23.07
N ALA A 23 7.64 -16.56 -22.00
CA ALA A 23 7.17 -16.20 -20.68
C ALA A 23 6.67 -14.75 -20.74
N PRO A 24 5.50 -14.45 -20.16
CA PRO A 24 4.90 -13.13 -20.30
C PRO A 24 5.86 -12.05 -19.79
N ILE A 25 6.32 -11.20 -20.72
CA ILE A 25 6.99 -9.93 -20.45
C ILE A 25 6.29 -9.07 -19.37
N PRO A 26 4.96 -9.17 -19.06
CA PRO A 26 4.39 -8.45 -17.92
C PRO A 26 5.09 -8.69 -16.56
N ALA A 27 5.83 -9.78 -16.35
CA ALA A 27 6.61 -9.96 -15.12
C ALA A 27 7.73 -8.91 -14.94
N LEU A 28 8.20 -8.29 -16.03
CA LEU A 28 9.21 -7.22 -16.04
C LEU A 28 8.58 -5.82 -16.24
N ALA A 29 7.29 -5.74 -16.58
CA ALA A 29 6.58 -4.48 -16.82
C ALA A 29 5.75 -3.99 -15.61
N GLN A 30 5.81 -4.69 -14.47
CA GLN A 30 4.93 -4.44 -13.31
C GLN A 30 5.26 -3.19 -12.48
N SER A 31 6.42 -2.55 -12.66
CA SER A 31 6.72 -1.29 -11.98
C SER A 31 6.46 -0.11 -12.90
N SER A 32 5.25 0.46 -12.83
CA SER A 32 5.04 1.81 -13.35
C SER A 32 6.00 2.76 -12.62
N PRO A 33 6.84 3.55 -13.32
CA PRO A 33 7.73 4.51 -12.68
C PRO A 33 6.96 5.59 -11.89
N PHE A 34 5.68 5.81 -12.20
CA PHE A 34 4.78 6.66 -11.42
C PHE A 34 4.28 6.01 -10.14
N LEU A 35 4.30 4.68 -10.05
CA LEU A 35 3.91 3.96 -8.84
C LEU A 35 4.86 4.29 -7.71
N THR A 36 6.18 4.25 -7.99
CA THR A 36 7.21 4.59 -7.01
C THR A 36 7.05 6.04 -6.52
N GLY A 37 6.84 6.98 -7.44
CA GLY A 37 6.60 8.38 -7.09
C GLY A 37 5.30 8.59 -6.31
N ALA A 38 4.20 7.94 -6.72
CA ALA A 38 2.90 8.02 -6.06
C ALA A 38 2.94 7.42 -4.65
N THR A 39 3.60 6.28 -4.47
CA THR A 39 3.80 5.66 -3.15
C THR A 39 4.70 6.52 -2.27
N ALA A 40 5.75 7.14 -2.81
CA ALA A 40 6.61 8.05 -2.06
C ALA A 40 5.84 9.29 -1.57
N LEU A 41 5.03 9.90 -2.44
CA LEU A 41 4.17 11.03 -2.08
C LEU A 41 3.14 10.65 -1.01
N GLN A 42 2.46 9.51 -1.18
CA GLN A 42 1.50 9.00 -0.21
C GLN A 42 2.17 8.78 1.16
N THR A 43 3.34 8.13 1.18
CA THR A 43 4.08 7.83 2.42
C THR A 43 4.50 9.12 3.11
N ASN A 44 5.01 10.09 2.36
CA ASN A 44 5.40 11.40 2.90
C ASN A 44 4.19 12.13 3.48
N LEU A 45 3.07 12.16 2.75
CA LEU A 45 1.84 12.79 3.22
C LEU A 45 1.33 12.14 4.52
N LEU A 46 1.25 10.81 4.56
CA LEU A 46 0.78 10.09 5.75
C LEU A 46 1.69 10.32 6.97
N ALA A 47 3.00 10.46 6.77
CA ALA A 47 3.95 10.74 7.85
C ALA A 47 3.65 12.06 8.58
N TRP A 48 3.14 13.07 7.87
CA TRP A 48 2.75 14.35 8.46
C TRP A 48 1.28 14.40 8.88
N LEU A 49 0.39 13.75 8.12
CA LEU A 49 -1.05 13.85 8.34
C LEU A 49 -1.49 13.06 9.59
N THR A 50 -0.84 11.93 9.88
CA THR A 50 -1.11 11.11 11.08
C THR A 50 -0.94 11.87 12.39
N PRO A 51 0.19 12.55 12.69
CA PRO A 51 0.32 13.33 13.92
C PRO A 51 -0.65 14.51 13.97
N ILE A 52 -0.93 15.17 12.84
CA ILE A 52 -1.91 16.27 12.79
C ILE A 52 -3.31 15.79 13.20
N ALA A 53 -3.77 14.66 12.66
CA ALA A 53 -5.08 14.11 13.02
C ALA A 53 -5.17 13.76 14.51
N ILE A 54 -4.10 13.22 15.08
CA ILE A 54 -4.04 12.93 16.52
C ILE A 54 -4.20 14.22 17.33
N ILE A 55 -3.53 15.31 16.94
CA ILE A 55 -3.66 16.62 17.60
C ILE A 55 -5.10 17.15 17.48
N LEU A 56 -5.73 17.02 16.32
CA LEU A 56 -7.14 17.43 16.14
C LEU A 56 -8.08 16.67 17.07
N VAL A 57 -7.89 15.35 17.23
CA VAL A 57 -8.67 14.53 18.16
C VAL A 57 -8.44 14.97 19.60
N MET A 58 -7.20 15.27 20.00
CA MET A 58 -6.90 15.81 21.32
C MET A 58 -7.57 17.17 21.57
N ALA A 59 -7.54 18.07 20.58
CA ALA A 59 -8.20 19.37 20.66
C ALA A 59 -9.73 19.25 20.79
N LEU A 60 -10.35 18.32 20.06
CA LEU A 60 -11.77 18.00 20.20
C LEU A 60 -12.10 17.48 21.60
N GLY A 61 -11.24 16.63 22.18
CA GLY A 61 -11.35 16.18 23.56
C GLY A 61 -11.27 17.34 24.57
N ALA A 62 -10.38 18.30 24.34
CA ALA A 62 -10.29 19.51 25.16
C ALA A 62 -11.54 20.39 25.07
N MET A 63 -12.12 20.54 23.87
CA MET A 63 -13.38 21.28 23.69
C MET A 63 -14.59 20.56 24.31
N ALA A 64 -14.56 19.22 24.36
CA ALA A 64 -15.54 18.43 25.10
C ALA A 64 -15.46 18.68 26.61
N MET A 65 -14.26 18.76 27.19
CA MET A 65 -14.08 19.11 28.60
C MET A 65 -14.52 20.54 28.92
N ALA A 66 -14.37 21.48 27.98
CA ALA A 66 -14.90 22.83 28.10
C ALA A 66 -16.44 22.92 27.99
N ASN A 67 -17.14 21.78 27.84
CA ASN A 67 -18.58 21.65 27.66
C ASN A 67 -19.12 22.47 26.46
N ARG A 68 -18.27 22.73 25.47
CA ARG A 68 -18.56 23.56 24.27
C ARG A 68 -18.60 22.72 22.99
N MET A 69 -18.78 21.40 23.11
CA MET A 69 -18.72 20.49 21.97
C MET A 69 -20.00 20.51 21.15
N SER A 70 -19.94 21.09 19.95
CA SER A 70 -21.02 20.91 18.97
C SER A 70 -20.87 19.58 18.25
N TRP A 71 -21.99 18.86 18.11
CA TRP A 71 -22.08 17.63 17.32
C TRP A 71 -21.59 17.79 15.88
N GLY A 72 -21.73 18.99 15.30
CA GLY A 72 -21.20 19.30 13.98
C GLY A 72 -19.68 19.17 13.89
N TRP A 73 -18.94 19.56 14.93
CA TRP A 73 -17.48 19.41 14.98
C TRP A 73 -17.06 17.94 15.09
N CYS A 74 -17.80 17.12 15.85
CA CYS A 74 -17.56 15.67 15.91
C CYS A 74 -17.73 15.01 14.53
N ILE A 75 -18.85 15.29 13.85
CA ILE A 75 -19.15 14.71 12.54
C ILE A 75 -18.12 15.19 11.51
N GLY A 76 -17.78 16.47 11.52
CA GLY A 76 -16.74 17.04 10.66
C GLY A 76 -15.38 16.37 10.87
N ALA A 77 -15.00 16.07 12.10
CA ALA A 77 -13.77 15.36 12.40
C ALA A 77 -13.77 13.91 11.89
N ILE A 78 -14.87 13.17 12.07
CA ILE A 78 -15.00 11.79 11.60
C ILE A 78 -14.90 11.74 10.07
N LEU A 79 -15.68 12.58 9.38
CA LEU A 79 -15.65 12.64 7.92
C LEU A 79 -14.31 13.16 7.38
N GLY A 80 -13.72 14.16 8.05
CA GLY A 80 -12.41 14.71 7.69
C GLY A 80 -11.31 13.65 7.75
N ILE A 81 -11.28 12.85 8.82
CA ILE A 81 -10.32 11.74 8.96
C ILE A 81 -10.58 10.67 7.88
N ALA A 82 -11.84 10.30 7.63
CA ALA A 82 -12.17 9.31 6.61
C ALA A 82 -11.69 9.74 5.21
N ILE A 83 -11.85 11.01 4.86
CA ILE A 83 -11.44 11.58 3.57
C ILE A 83 -9.92 11.73 3.48
N ALA A 84 -9.26 12.19 4.55
CA ALA A 84 -7.84 12.53 4.50
C ALA A 84 -6.90 11.30 4.44
N PHE A 85 -7.29 10.19 5.06
CA PHE A 85 -6.45 8.99 5.16
C PHE A 85 -6.79 7.91 4.13
N GLY A 86 -8.05 7.86 3.67
CA GLY A 86 -8.52 6.85 2.73
C GLY A 86 -8.47 5.40 3.27
N ALA A 87 -8.81 4.45 2.41
CA ALA A 87 -8.98 3.04 2.80
C ALA A 87 -7.70 2.34 3.33
N PRO A 88 -6.51 2.47 2.71
CA PRO A 88 -5.33 1.68 3.13
C PRO A 88 -4.90 1.93 4.57
N GLN A 89 -4.92 3.20 4.99
CA GLN A 89 -4.52 3.60 6.32
C GLN A 89 -5.54 3.14 7.38
N ILE A 90 -6.85 3.32 7.10
CA ILE A 90 -7.91 2.92 8.03
C ILE A 90 -7.91 1.40 8.24
N VAL A 91 -7.78 0.63 7.15
CA VAL A 91 -7.68 -0.84 7.23
C VAL A 91 -6.49 -1.26 8.06
N THR A 92 -5.35 -0.58 7.94
CA THR A 92 -4.15 -0.87 8.74
C THR A 92 -4.40 -0.67 10.24
N TRP A 93 -5.11 0.40 10.63
CA TRP A 93 -5.47 0.61 12.03
C TRP A 93 -6.44 -0.44 12.56
N VAL A 94 -7.49 -0.73 11.79
CA VAL A 94 -8.49 -1.76 12.15
C VAL A 94 -7.80 -3.10 12.34
N ARG A 95 -6.93 -3.47 11.41
CA ARG A 95 -6.09 -4.67 11.49
C ARG A 95 -5.18 -4.68 12.71
N GLY A 96 -4.54 -3.55 13.02
CA GLY A 96 -3.76 -3.37 14.24
C GLY A 96 -4.57 -3.57 15.52
N MET A 97 -5.85 -3.16 15.55
CA MET A 97 -6.75 -3.41 16.68
C MET A 97 -7.06 -4.90 16.87
N PHE A 98 -7.07 -5.68 15.79
CA PHE A 98 -7.29 -7.13 15.82
C PHE A 98 -5.98 -7.94 15.87
N GLY A 99 -4.82 -7.29 15.81
CA GLY A 99 -3.50 -7.93 15.84
C GLY A 99 -3.15 -8.76 14.60
N VAL A 100 -3.77 -8.48 13.43
CA VAL A 100 -3.63 -9.26 12.18
C VAL A 100 -3.07 -8.49 11.00
#